data_AF-A0A7S2J3S9-F1
#
_entry.id   AF-A0A7S2J3S9-F1
#
_cell.length_a   1.000
_cell.length_b   1.000
_cell.length_c   1.000
_cell.angle_alpha   90.00
_cell.angle_beta   90.00
_cell.angle_gamma   90.00
#
_symmetry.space_group_name_H-M   'P 1'
#
loop_
_entity.id
_entity.type
_entity.pdbx_description
1 polymer ?
#
loop_
_entity_poly.entity_id
_entity_poly.type
_entity_poly.pdbx_seq_one_letter_code
_entity_poly.pdbx_strand_id
1 'polypeptide(L)'
;AVEQAGANAAAPAGTVVEAAAEGGFARCRSVFRFNRQVLTLCVYKSLLCRLVEERVNTFASQVVAAMLTGVAPLERGERGVSVDFMQFDTIEKKMVDVAAAQEGRDPGRQRERLRKVLDGLASQGDGLLKKRLVTSTSAAGSIDPGLGRPAQAGGAPPVVQVPEYAVDWKQARRLLVQSATSQLIRDQFGAVGLRIFNLLGEQVPPQRLEETAIFSACMVPPTEGREVLNEMVRRGIVNWQEIPRNSAMPIVTSFWLYYVDHKRLESALLLDILQAVLNLRIRFRVELRKGVHLESRQDSLTKREKVALNEGRRVEDVLERSFLVLDVALLVYTSE
;
A
#
# COMPACT_ATOMS: atom_id res chain seq x y z
N ALA A 1 9.10 -59.33 24.42
CA ALA A 1 7.95 -59.25 25.33
C ALA A 1 7.24 -57.94 25.03
N VAL A 2 6.04 -58.06 24.43
CA VAL A 2 4.86 -57.19 24.57
C VAL A 2 5.01 -55.75 24.01
N GLU A 3 4.47 -55.45 22.81
CA GLU A 3 3.08 -54.94 22.53
C GLU A 3 2.89 -53.48 23.01
N GLN A 4 2.38 -52.48 22.28
CA GLN A 4 1.37 -52.35 21.20
C GLN A 4 1.65 -51.04 20.42
N ALA A 5 1.64 -51.01 19.08
CA ALA A 5 0.49 -50.76 18.18
C ALA A 5 -0.11 -49.35 18.35
N GLY A 6 0.05 -48.43 17.39
CA GLY A 6 -0.80 -48.29 16.17
C GLY A 6 -1.60 -46.97 16.32
N ALA A 7 -2.00 -46.20 15.31
CA ALA A 7 -2.01 -46.37 13.87
C ALA A 7 -2.22 -44.99 13.22
N ASN A 8 -1.66 -44.82 12.02
CA ASN A 8 -2.11 -43.87 11.01
C ASN A 8 -3.59 -44.15 10.64
N ALA A 9 -4.39 -43.10 10.48
CA ALA A 9 -5.57 -43.16 9.60
C ALA A 9 -5.87 -41.76 9.04
N ALA A 10 -5.97 -41.72 7.71
CA ALA A 10 -6.27 -40.56 6.91
C ALA A 10 -7.78 -40.37 6.70
N ALA A 11 -8.13 -39.13 6.33
CA ALA A 11 -9.33 -38.67 5.59
C ALA A 11 -10.65 -38.51 6.37
N PRO A 12 -11.67 -37.75 5.86
CA PRO A 12 -11.71 -36.96 4.62
C PRO A 12 -12.22 -35.50 4.79
N ALA A 13 -12.19 -34.78 3.68
CA ALA A 13 -12.78 -33.46 3.49
C ALA A 13 -14.33 -33.46 3.58
N GLY A 14 -14.85 -32.32 4.03
CA GLY A 14 -16.13 -31.75 3.59
C GLY A 14 -17.39 -32.30 4.23
N THR A 15 -18.02 -31.50 5.09
CA THR A 15 -19.49 -31.36 5.10
C THR A 15 -19.89 -30.12 5.87
N VAL A 16 -20.46 -29.16 5.16
CA VAL A 16 -21.29 -28.10 5.74
C VAL A 16 -22.54 -28.79 6.26
N VAL A 17 -22.74 -28.78 7.57
CA VAL A 17 -24.05 -29.06 8.17
C VAL A 17 -24.42 -27.88 9.04
N GLU A 18 -25.35 -27.11 8.49
CA GLU A 18 -26.24 -26.22 9.20
C GLU A 18 -26.95 -27.04 10.29
N ALA A 19 -26.63 -26.79 11.56
CA ALA A 19 -27.36 -27.36 12.69
C ALA A 19 -27.86 -26.21 13.56
N ALA A 20 -29.17 -25.99 13.43
CA ALA A 20 -29.94 -25.11 14.28
C ALA A 20 -29.86 -25.53 15.75
N ALA A 21 -30.00 -24.52 16.61
CA ALA A 21 -30.26 -24.49 18.03
C ALA A 21 -30.55 -25.82 18.75
N GLU A 22 -29.82 -26.08 19.84
CA GLU A 22 -30.33 -26.03 21.22
C GLU A 22 -29.26 -26.53 22.19
N GLY A 23 -29.07 -25.82 23.31
CA GLY A 23 -28.30 -26.36 24.46
C GLY A 23 -27.21 -25.43 25.01
N GLY A 24 -27.54 -24.76 26.12
CA GLY A 24 -26.58 -24.36 27.15
C GLY A 24 -25.57 -23.28 26.75
N PHE A 25 -25.95 -22.01 26.90
CA PHE A 25 -24.98 -20.91 27.00
C PHE A 25 -24.15 -21.06 28.29
N ALA A 26 -23.14 -21.95 28.26
CA ALA A 26 -21.93 -21.70 29.01
C ALA A 26 -21.34 -20.43 28.39
N ARG A 27 -21.60 -19.28 29.04
CA ARG A 27 -20.93 -18.01 28.73
C ARG A 27 -19.43 -18.21 29.01
N CYS A 28 -18.73 -18.86 28.10
CA CYS A 28 -17.31 -18.63 27.91
C CYS A 28 -17.17 -17.12 27.82
N ARG A 29 -16.47 -16.51 28.78
CA ARG A 29 -16.14 -15.07 28.74
C ARG A 29 -15.30 -14.82 27.49
N SER A 30 -15.97 -14.62 26.37
CA SER A 30 -15.35 -14.28 25.10
C SER A 30 -14.81 -12.86 25.24
N VAL A 31 -13.50 -12.74 25.39
CA VAL A 31 -12.83 -11.44 25.34
C VAL A 31 -12.70 -11.06 23.88
N PHE A 32 -13.57 -10.16 23.43
CA PHE A 32 -13.45 -9.57 22.11
C PHE A 32 -12.22 -8.66 22.08
N ARG A 33 -11.35 -8.86 21.09
CA ARG A 33 -10.22 -7.99 20.79
C ARG A 33 -10.36 -7.51 19.35
N PHE A 34 -9.97 -6.26 19.10
CA PHE A 34 -9.92 -5.75 17.73
C PHE A 34 -8.79 -6.45 16.96
N ASN A 35 -9.06 -6.84 15.72
CA ASN A 35 -8.05 -7.44 14.87
C ASN A 35 -7.21 -6.34 14.21
N ARG A 36 -5.95 -6.20 14.65
CA ARG A 36 -5.00 -5.21 14.11
C ARG A 36 -4.75 -5.40 12.61
N GLN A 37 -4.67 -6.65 12.15
CA GLN A 37 -4.36 -6.94 10.75
C GLN A 37 -5.48 -6.48 9.82
N VAL A 38 -6.74 -6.66 10.24
CA VAL A 38 -7.91 -6.16 9.50
C VAL A 38 -7.88 -4.64 9.42
N LEU A 39 -7.60 -3.96 10.54
CA LEU A 39 -7.53 -2.50 10.58
C LEU A 39 -6.41 -1.96 9.69
N THR A 40 -5.20 -2.53 9.80
CA THR A 40 -4.06 -2.17 8.95
C THR A 40 -4.40 -2.35 7.47
N LEU A 41 -5.03 -3.47 7.12
CA LEU A 41 -5.44 -3.76 5.75
C LEU A 41 -6.52 -2.77 5.25
N CYS A 42 -7.46 -2.36 6.09
CA CYS A 42 -8.44 -1.31 5.73
C CYS A 42 -7.77 0.04 5.46
N VAL A 43 -6.79 0.44 6.28
CA VAL A 43 -6.01 1.67 6.05
C VAL A 43 -5.22 1.57 4.75
N TYR A 44 -4.60 0.42 4.46
CA TYR A 44 -3.91 0.22 3.19
C TYR A 44 -4.83 0.34 1.98
N LYS A 45 -6.03 -0.25 2.06
CA LYS A 45 -7.03 -0.14 1.00
C LYS A 45 -7.41 1.30 0.73
N SER A 46 -7.66 2.09 1.78
CA SER A 46 -8.03 3.51 1.61
C SER A 46 -6.88 4.35 1.04
N LEU A 47 -5.64 4.10 1.47
CA LEU A 47 -4.45 4.75 0.93
C LEU A 47 -4.22 4.40 -0.55
N LEU A 48 -4.41 3.14 -0.92
CA LEU A 48 -4.30 2.71 -2.32
C LEU A 48 -5.35 3.39 -3.20
N CYS A 49 -6.60 3.46 -2.74
CA CYS A 49 -7.67 4.15 -3.46
C CYS A 49 -7.34 5.62 -3.70
N ARG A 50 -6.78 6.32 -2.70
CA ARG A 50 -6.34 7.72 -2.86
C ARG A 50 -5.18 7.86 -3.85
N LEU A 51 -4.20 6.95 -3.80
CA LEU A 51 -3.08 6.97 -4.74
C LEU A 51 -3.57 6.80 -6.18
N VAL A 52 -4.50 5.87 -6.42
CA VAL A 52 -5.07 5.63 -7.76
C VAL A 52 -5.92 6.81 -8.23
N GLU A 53 -6.61 7.48 -7.31
CA GLU A 53 -7.37 8.70 -7.58
C GLU A 53 -6.46 9.84 -8.07
N GLU A 54 -5.34 10.07 -7.39
CA GLU A 54 -4.36 11.12 -7.75
C GLU A 54 -3.61 10.81 -9.06
N ARG A 55 -3.30 9.54 -9.32
CA ARG A 55 -2.48 9.13 -10.48
C ARG A 55 -3.27 8.92 -11.76
N VAL A 56 -4.50 8.42 -11.64
CA VAL A 56 -5.30 7.98 -12.81
C VAL A 56 -6.61 8.72 -12.88
N ASN A 57 -7.59 8.36 -12.03
CA ASN A 57 -8.92 8.96 -12.03
C ASN A 57 -9.72 8.49 -10.81
N THR A 58 -10.73 9.26 -10.42
CA THR A 58 -11.75 8.90 -9.41
C THR A 58 -12.47 7.60 -9.76
N PHE A 59 -12.81 7.41 -11.04
CA PHE A 59 -13.46 6.18 -11.51
C PHE A 59 -12.53 4.96 -11.38
N ALA A 60 -11.22 5.11 -11.64
CA ALA A 60 -10.27 4.02 -11.46
C ALA A 60 -10.12 3.64 -9.99
N SER A 61 -10.15 4.63 -9.08
CA SER A 61 -10.16 4.39 -7.64
C SER A 61 -11.38 3.57 -7.20
N GLN A 62 -12.57 3.84 -7.74
CA GLN A 62 -13.77 3.05 -7.46
C GLN A 62 -13.66 1.60 -7.96
N VAL A 63 -13.10 1.39 -9.15
CA VAL A 63 -12.82 0.04 -9.68
C VAL A 63 -11.89 -0.71 -8.75
N VAL A 64 -10.78 -0.08 -8.36
CA VAL A 64 -9.81 -0.67 -7.45
C VAL A 64 -10.43 -0.93 -6.07
N ALA A 65 -11.25 -0.02 -5.54
CA ALA A 65 -11.97 -0.22 -4.28
C ALA A 65 -12.87 -1.46 -4.32
N ALA A 66 -13.60 -1.67 -5.42
CA ALA A 66 -14.41 -2.87 -5.63
C ALA A 66 -13.55 -4.14 -5.69
N MET A 67 -12.40 -4.10 -6.37
CA MET A 67 -11.46 -5.23 -6.42
C MET A 67 -10.84 -5.52 -5.04
N LEU A 68 -10.54 -4.48 -4.26
CA LEU A 68 -10.00 -4.60 -2.91
C LEU A 68 -10.98 -5.25 -1.93
N THR A 69 -12.27 -5.38 -2.24
CA THR A 69 -13.19 -6.14 -1.38
C THR A 69 -12.86 -7.63 -1.31
N GLY A 70 -12.24 -8.21 -2.35
CA GLY A 70 -11.78 -9.61 -2.35
C GLY A 70 -10.36 -9.79 -1.81
N VAL A 71 -9.85 -8.76 -1.15
CA VAL A 71 -8.57 -8.82 -0.46
C VAL A 71 -8.86 -9.03 1.02
N ALA A 72 -8.66 -10.25 1.51
CA ALA A 72 -8.95 -10.63 2.89
C ALA A 72 -7.65 -10.98 3.63
N PRO A 73 -7.57 -10.74 4.96
CA PRO A 73 -6.44 -11.26 5.73
C PRO A 73 -6.49 -12.80 5.69
N LEU A 74 -5.31 -13.42 5.58
CA LEU A 74 -5.23 -14.88 5.62
C LEU A 74 -5.60 -15.37 7.03
N GLU A 75 -6.55 -16.28 7.13
CA GLU A 75 -6.95 -16.84 8.42
C GLU A 75 -5.91 -17.87 8.90
N ARG A 76 -5.48 -17.70 10.16
CA ARG A 76 -4.50 -18.52 10.92
C ARG A 76 -3.02 -18.20 10.69
N GLY A 77 -2.47 -17.37 11.57
CA GLY A 77 -1.05 -17.39 11.98
C GLY A 77 0.00 -16.94 10.94
N GLU A 78 -0.29 -17.06 9.65
CA GLU A 78 0.57 -16.63 8.57
C GLU A 78 0.36 -15.13 8.29
N ARG A 79 1.45 -14.36 8.26
CA ARG A 79 1.42 -12.97 7.82
C ARG A 79 1.20 -12.97 6.31
N GLY A 80 -0.03 -12.75 5.89
CA GLY A 80 -0.38 -12.82 4.48
C GLY A 80 -1.72 -12.18 4.19
N VAL A 81 -1.89 -11.82 2.93
CA VAL A 81 -3.14 -11.29 2.40
C VAL A 81 -3.56 -12.21 1.26
N SER A 82 -4.75 -12.79 1.36
CA SER A 82 -5.37 -13.54 0.27
C SER A 82 -5.92 -12.54 -0.74
N VAL A 83 -5.58 -12.75 -2.01
CA VAL A 83 -6.09 -11.95 -3.12
C VAL A 83 -6.86 -12.89 -4.04
N ASP A 84 -8.15 -12.65 -4.16
CA ASP A 84 -9.00 -13.41 -5.07
C ASP A 84 -8.98 -12.80 -6.48
N PHE A 85 -8.89 -13.66 -7.49
CA PHE A 85 -9.12 -13.27 -8.88
C PHE A 85 -10.61 -13.05 -9.10
N MET A 86 -10.97 -11.91 -9.70
CA MET A 86 -12.37 -11.58 -9.98
C MET A 86 -12.62 -11.50 -11.48
N GLN A 87 -13.77 -12.04 -11.87
CA GLN A 87 -14.31 -11.87 -13.22
C GLN A 87 -14.98 -10.50 -13.36
N PHE A 88 -15.07 -10.05 -14.61
CA PHE A 88 -15.65 -8.75 -14.97
C PHE A 88 -17.05 -8.53 -14.37
N ASP A 89 -17.93 -9.54 -14.44
CA ASP A 89 -19.31 -9.43 -13.94
C ASP A 89 -19.38 -9.34 -12.41
N THR A 90 -18.43 -9.96 -11.70
CA THR A 90 -18.33 -9.87 -10.24
C THR A 90 -17.83 -8.48 -9.82
N ILE A 91 -16.88 -7.92 -10.56
CA ILE A 91 -16.37 -6.56 -10.32
C ILE A 91 -17.48 -5.53 -10.54
N GLU A 92 -18.26 -5.67 -11.62
CA GLU A 92 -19.38 -4.78 -11.91
C GLU A 92 -20.42 -4.77 -10.78
N LYS A 93 -20.81 -5.95 -10.26
CA LYS A 93 -21.73 -6.06 -9.11
C LYS A 93 -21.16 -5.37 -7.88
N LYS A 94 -19.90 -5.65 -7.53
CA LYS A 94 -19.22 -5.05 -6.37
C LYS A 94 -19.02 -3.55 -6.51
N MET A 95 -18.86 -3.04 -7.74
CA MET A 95 -18.80 -1.61 -7.98
C MET A 95 -20.12 -0.92 -7.69
N VAL A 96 -21.26 -1.54 -8.01
CA VAL A 96 -22.58 -1.00 -7.67
C VAL A 96 -22.76 -0.93 -6.15
N ASP A 97 -22.27 -1.94 -5.42
CA ASP A 97 -22.34 -1.97 -3.95
C ASP A 97 -21.45 -0.90 -3.29
N VAL A 98 -20.25 -0.66 -3.86
CA VAL A 98 -19.27 0.32 -3.31
C VAL A 98 -19.57 1.74 -3.77
N ALA A 99 -20.03 1.93 -5.00
CA ALA A 99 -20.42 3.20 -5.58
C ALA A 99 -21.95 3.34 -5.50
N ALA A 100 -22.48 3.50 -4.29
CA ALA A 100 -23.91 3.59 -3.99
C ALA A 100 -24.69 4.72 -4.72
N ALA A 101 -24.11 5.46 -5.66
CA ALA A 101 -24.81 6.37 -6.56
C ALA A 101 -23.90 6.88 -7.71
N GLN A 102 -23.89 6.18 -8.85
CA GLN A 102 -23.86 6.87 -10.15
C GLN A 102 -25.09 6.43 -10.94
N GLU A 103 -26.26 6.68 -10.35
CA GLU A 103 -27.56 6.54 -11.00
C GLU A 103 -27.65 7.55 -12.15
N GLY A 104 -27.82 7.05 -13.38
CA GLY A 104 -28.20 7.88 -14.53
C GLY A 104 -27.31 7.82 -15.77
N ARG A 105 -26.32 6.91 -15.86
CA ARG A 105 -25.51 6.75 -17.09
C ARG A 105 -25.70 5.37 -17.71
N ASP A 106 -25.80 5.33 -19.05
CA ASP A 106 -26.04 4.11 -19.82
C ASP A 106 -25.12 2.95 -19.39
N PRO A 107 -25.68 1.76 -19.05
CA PRO A 107 -24.90 0.63 -18.54
C PRO A 107 -23.87 0.13 -19.56
N GLY A 108 -24.16 0.19 -20.85
CA GLY A 108 -23.23 -0.19 -21.92
C GLY A 108 -21.96 0.69 -21.96
N ARG A 109 -22.11 2.00 -21.69
CA ARG A 109 -20.98 2.94 -21.68
C ARG A 109 -20.13 2.79 -20.44
N GLN A 110 -20.74 2.48 -19.29
CA GLN A 110 -20.02 2.20 -18.04
C GLN A 110 -19.18 0.92 -18.17
N ARG A 111 -19.74 -0.14 -18.77
CA ARG A 111 -19.02 -1.39 -19.05
C ARG A 111 -17.80 -1.17 -19.95
N GLU A 112 -17.95 -0.39 -21.01
CA GLU A 112 -16.83 -0.09 -21.90
C GLU A 112 -15.75 0.75 -21.21
N ARG A 113 -16.16 1.72 -20.38
CA ARG A 113 -15.22 2.50 -19.56
C ARG A 113 -14.48 1.62 -18.55
N LEU A 114 -15.18 0.68 -17.91
CA LEU A 114 -14.59 -0.27 -16.97
C LEU A 114 -13.52 -1.12 -17.63
N ARG A 115 -13.79 -1.67 -18.83
CA ARG A 115 -12.81 -2.43 -19.60
C ARG A 115 -11.57 -1.60 -19.92
N LYS A 116 -11.76 -0.38 -20.44
CA LYS A 116 -10.64 0.52 -20.77
C LYS A 116 -9.77 0.84 -19.55
N VAL A 117 -10.37 1.03 -18.38
CA VAL A 117 -9.62 1.27 -17.15
C VAL A 117 -8.90 0.02 -16.67
N LEU A 118 -9.54 -1.15 -16.69
CA LEU A 118 -8.90 -2.41 -16.30
C LEU A 118 -7.73 -2.77 -17.23
N ASP A 119 -7.92 -2.64 -18.54
CA ASP A 119 -6.87 -2.86 -19.53
C ASP A 119 -5.76 -1.80 -19.43
N GLY A 120 -6.11 -0.54 -19.15
CA GLY A 120 -5.15 0.54 -18.87
C GLY A 120 -4.31 0.25 -17.63
N LEU A 121 -4.94 -0.08 -16.51
CA LEU A 121 -4.26 -0.40 -15.25
C LEU A 121 -3.45 -1.72 -15.33
N ALA A 122 -3.88 -2.69 -16.14
CA ALA A 122 -3.14 -3.93 -16.36
C ALA A 122 -1.97 -3.76 -17.34
N SER A 123 -2.03 -2.78 -18.24
CA SER A 123 -0.95 -2.47 -19.19
C SER A 123 0.08 -1.49 -18.63
N GLN A 124 -0.27 -0.73 -17.59
CA GLN A 124 0.69 0.13 -16.89
C GLN A 124 1.82 -0.69 -16.27
N GLY A 125 3.06 -0.22 -16.44
CA GLY A 125 4.28 -0.85 -15.91
C GLY A 125 4.36 -0.89 -14.38
N ASP A 126 3.40 -0.28 -13.69
CA ASP A 126 3.30 -0.25 -12.24
C ASP A 126 3.02 -1.64 -11.66
N GLY A 127 2.44 -2.56 -12.44
CA GLY A 127 2.17 -3.94 -12.02
C GLY A 127 1.10 -4.07 -10.94
N LEU A 128 0.27 -3.04 -10.77
CA LEU A 128 -0.79 -2.98 -9.76
C LEU A 128 -1.86 -4.06 -9.96
N LEU A 129 -2.24 -4.30 -11.22
CA LEU A 129 -3.22 -5.32 -11.60
C LEU A 129 -2.56 -6.43 -12.42
N LYS A 130 -2.90 -7.67 -12.08
CA LYS A 130 -2.59 -8.85 -12.89
C LYS A 130 -3.83 -9.27 -13.65
N LYS A 131 -3.69 -9.32 -14.97
CA LYS A 131 -4.69 -9.89 -15.88
C LYS A 131 -4.32 -11.33 -16.19
N ARG A 132 -5.25 -12.25 -15.98
CA ARG A 132 -5.14 -13.65 -16.38
C ARG A 132 -6.29 -13.98 -17.32
N LEU A 133 -6.01 -14.71 -18.40
CA LEU A 133 -7.05 -15.29 -19.23
C LEU A 133 -7.36 -16.69 -18.70
N VAL A 134 -8.59 -16.90 -18.25
CA VAL A 134 -9.06 -18.22 -17.85
C VAL A 134 -9.91 -18.78 -18.97
N THR A 135 -9.58 -19.98 -19.38
CA THR A 135 -10.35 -20.73 -20.37
C THR A 135 -11.55 -21.34 -19.68
N SER A 136 -12.73 -20.76 -19.85
CA SER A 136 -13.96 -21.40 -19.41
C SER A 136 -14.51 -22.25 -20.55
N THR A 137 -14.52 -23.57 -20.36
CA THR A 137 -15.33 -24.45 -21.19
C THR A 137 -16.77 -24.20 -20.80
N SER A 138 -17.52 -23.44 -21.61
CA SER A 138 -18.95 -23.27 -21.41
C SER A 138 -19.64 -24.62 -21.64
N ALA A 139 -19.85 -25.37 -20.56
CA ALA A 139 -20.72 -26.55 -20.54
C ALA A 139 -22.13 -26.11 -20.14
N ALA A 140 -22.82 -25.36 -20.99
CA ALA A 140 -24.24 -25.04 -20.81
C ALA A 140 -24.88 -24.50 -22.10
N GLY A 141 -24.97 -25.36 -23.13
CA GLY A 141 -26.12 -25.28 -24.02
C GLY A 141 -27.27 -25.99 -23.32
N SER A 142 -28.19 -25.25 -22.72
CA SER A 142 -29.48 -25.80 -22.29
C SER A 142 -30.20 -26.33 -23.53
N ILE A 143 -30.26 -27.65 -23.66
CA ILE A 143 -31.04 -28.34 -24.67
C ILE A 143 -32.51 -28.13 -24.31
N ASP A 144 -33.23 -27.32 -25.10
CA ASP A 144 -34.68 -27.29 -25.08
C ASP A 144 -35.19 -28.72 -25.41
N PRO A 145 -36.01 -29.36 -24.55
CA PRO A 145 -36.57 -30.67 -24.83
C PRO A 145 -37.78 -30.48 -25.76
N GLY A 146 -37.52 -30.25 -27.04
CA GLY A 146 -38.64 -30.00 -27.95
C GLY A 146 -38.25 -29.68 -29.39
N LEU A 147 -37.42 -30.51 -30.03
CA LEU A 147 -37.46 -30.79 -31.48
C LEU A 147 -36.31 -31.75 -31.82
N GLY A 148 -36.68 -33.00 -32.13
CA GLY A 148 -35.74 -34.07 -32.48
C GLY A 148 -35.07 -33.83 -33.83
N ARG A 149 -33.90 -33.19 -33.82
CA ARG A 149 -32.97 -33.21 -34.95
C ARG A 149 -31.55 -33.49 -34.44
N PRO A 150 -30.91 -34.61 -34.84
CA PRO A 150 -29.53 -34.86 -34.47
C PRO A 150 -28.63 -33.91 -35.27
N ALA A 151 -28.07 -32.91 -34.58
CA ALA A 151 -27.04 -32.06 -35.15
C ALA A 151 -25.72 -32.83 -35.17
N GLN A 152 -25.10 -32.84 -36.35
CA GLN A 152 -23.84 -33.47 -36.69
C GLN A 152 -22.71 -33.05 -35.72
N ALA A 153 -22.11 -34.03 -35.06
CA ALA A 153 -20.97 -33.85 -34.16
C ALA A 153 -19.72 -33.48 -34.96
N GLY A 154 -19.06 -32.38 -34.59
CA GLY A 154 -17.78 -31.98 -35.21
C GLY A 154 -17.24 -30.59 -34.85
N GLY A 155 -17.92 -29.77 -34.06
CA GLY A 155 -17.38 -28.49 -33.56
C GLY A 155 -16.94 -28.62 -32.11
N ALA A 156 -15.65 -28.46 -31.82
CA ALA A 156 -15.19 -28.23 -30.45
C ALA A 156 -15.98 -27.04 -29.85
N PRO A 157 -16.40 -27.11 -28.57
CA PRO A 157 -17.13 -26.00 -27.95
C PRO A 157 -16.32 -24.71 -28.08
N PRO A 158 -16.96 -23.54 -28.32
CA PRO A 158 -16.25 -22.28 -28.41
C PRO A 158 -15.50 -22.06 -27.10
N VAL A 159 -14.18 -22.07 -27.19
CA VAL A 159 -13.28 -21.81 -26.08
C VAL A 159 -13.37 -20.32 -25.76
N VAL A 160 -14.27 -19.94 -24.86
CA VAL A 160 -14.42 -18.55 -24.43
C VAL A 160 -13.35 -18.26 -23.38
N GLN A 161 -12.37 -17.43 -23.74
CA GLN A 161 -11.38 -16.93 -22.79
C GLN A 161 -11.98 -15.76 -22.03
N VAL A 162 -12.20 -15.91 -20.72
CA VAL A 162 -12.71 -14.84 -19.86
C VAL A 162 -11.54 -14.21 -19.11
N PRO A 163 -11.35 -12.88 -19.20
CA PRO A 163 -10.31 -12.19 -18.45
C PRO A 163 -10.69 -12.08 -16.96
N GLU A 164 -9.78 -12.53 -16.11
CA GLU A 164 -9.82 -12.36 -14.66
C GLU A 164 -8.76 -11.35 -14.22
N TYR A 165 -9.12 -10.53 -13.24
CA TYR A 165 -8.26 -9.47 -12.72
C TYR A 165 -8.05 -9.66 -11.22
N ALA A 166 -6.82 -9.48 -10.77
CA ALA A 166 -6.46 -9.46 -9.35
C ALA A 166 -5.50 -8.30 -9.06
N VAL A 167 -5.55 -7.77 -7.84
CA VAL A 167 -4.59 -6.76 -7.38
C VAL A 167 -3.32 -7.45 -6.89
N ASP A 168 -2.15 -7.14 -7.45
CA ASP A 168 -0.91 -7.63 -6.86
C ASP A 168 -0.61 -6.87 -5.56
N TRP A 169 -0.92 -7.49 -4.42
CA TRP A 169 -0.75 -6.85 -3.12
C TRP A 169 0.69 -6.45 -2.81
N LYS A 170 1.69 -7.24 -3.26
CA LYS A 170 3.10 -6.93 -2.99
C LYS A 170 3.53 -5.70 -3.78
N GLN A 171 3.15 -5.67 -5.05
CA GLN A 171 3.48 -4.56 -5.93
C GLN A 171 2.70 -3.28 -5.55
N ALA A 172 1.41 -3.40 -5.21
CA ALA A 172 0.59 -2.32 -4.68
C ALA A 172 1.23 -1.65 -3.45
N ARG A 173 1.78 -2.46 -2.54
CA ARG A 173 2.45 -1.97 -1.35
C ARG A 173 3.78 -1.28 -1.69
N ARG A 174 4.56 -1.84 -2.61
CA ARG A 174 5.79 -1.21 -3.11
C ARG A 174 5.51 0.17 -3.72
N LEU A 175 4.44 0.30 -4.50
CA LEU A 175 4.02 1.59 -5.07
C LEU A 175 3.65 2.61 -4.00
N LEU A 176 2.96 2.19 -2.93
CA LEU A 176 2.64 3.06 -1.79
C LEU A 176 3.91 3.55 -1.10
N VAL A 177 4.86 2.66 -0.82
CA VAL A 177 6.15 3.02 -0.21
C VAL A 177 6.94 3.97 -1.11
N GLN A 178 7.01 3.69 -2.41
CA GLN A 178 7.69 4.55 -3.39
C GLN A 178 7.06 5.94 -3.49
N SER A 179 5.72 6.03 -3.50
CA SER A 179 5.01 7.30 -3.54
C SER A 179 5.23 8.10 -2.26
N ALA A 180 5.15 7.46 -1.09
CA ALA A 180 5.43 8.09 0.21
C ALA A 180 6.88 8.58 0.30
N THR A 181 7.84 7.75 -0.15
CA THR A 181 9.27 8.11 -0.19
C THR A 181 9.51 9.31 -1.09
N SER A 182 8.90 9.33 -2.28
CA SER A 182 9.04 10.43 -3.24
C SER A 182 8.48 11.75 -2.70
N GLN A 183 7.36 11.70 -1.97
CA GLN A 183 6.77 12.86 -1.30
C GLN A 183 7.70 13.38 -0.19
N LEU A 184 8.20 12.49 0.66
CA LEU A 184 9.11 12.87 1.75
C LEU A 184 10.42 13.48 1.24
N ILE A 185 10.98 12.94 0.16
CA ILE A 185 12.20 13.51 -0.46
C ILE A 185 11.90 14.89 -1.07
N ARG A 186 10.74 15.05 -1.71
CA ARG A 186 10.31 16.35 -2.24
C ARG A 186 10.19 17.39 -1.13
N ASP A 187 9.60 17.02 0.00
CA ASP A 187 9.39 17.94 1.12
C ASP A 187 10.70 18.33 1.82
N GLN A 188 11.70 17.43 1.85
CA GLN A 188 12.99 17.68 2.49
C GLN A 188 14.01 18.39 1.59
N PHE A 189 14.09 18.03 0.31
CA PHE A 189 15.15 18.47 -0.62
C PHE A 189 14.62 19.24 -1.84
N GLY A 190 13.31 19.49 -1.87
CA GLY A 190 12.65 20.19 -2.97
C GLY A 190 12.58 19.37 -4.26
N ALA A 191 12.24 20.05 -5.34
CA ALA A 191 12.10 19.44 -6.66
C ALA A 191 13.44 18.93 -7.22
N VAL A 192 14.56 19.62 -6.90
CA VAL A 192 15.90 19.26 -7.37
C VAL A 192 16.35 17.93 -6.76
N GLY A 193 16.21 17.76 -5.45
CA GLY A 193 16.53 16.51 -4.77
C GLY A 193 15.68 15.34 -5.26
N LEU A 194 14.39 15.56 -5.52
CA LEU A 194 13.53 14.52 -6.09
C LEU A 194 13.97 14.09 -7.50
N ARG A 195 14.43 15.03 -8.35
CA ARG A 195 14.92 14.70 -9.69
C ARG A 195 16.18 13.84 -9.63
N ILE A 196 17.13 14.20 -8.75
CA ILE A 196 18.35 13.42 -8.52
C ILE A 196 18.00 12.02 -7.99
N PHE A 197 17.07 11.94 -7.02
CA PHE A 197 16.60 10.67 -6.47
C PHE A 197 15.96 9.78 -7.52
N ASN A 198 15.05 10.33 -8.33
CA ASN A 198 14.37 9.58 -9.39
C ASN A 198 15.37 9.04 -10.40
N LEU A 199 16.33 9.86 -10.86
CA LEU A 199 17.38 9.42 -11.79
C LEU A 199 18.18 8.23 -11.23
N LEU A 200 18.60 8.32 -9.96
CA LEU A 200 19.37 7.25 -9.31
C LEU A 200 18.53 5.99 -9.03
N GLY A 201 17.20 6.12 -8.98
CA GLY A 201 16.25 5.03 -8.72
C GLY A 201 15.58 4.43 -9.97
N GLU A 202 15.76 5.02 -11.16
CA GLU A 202 14.93 4.73 -12.35
C GLU A 202 15.27 3.41 -13.06
N GLN A 203 16.46 2.83 -12.83
CA GLN A 203 16.98 1.73 -13.66
C GLN A 203 17.38 0.52 -12.81
N VAL A 204 16.96 -0.67 -13.28
CA VAL A 204 17.52 -1.96 -12.85
C VAL A 204 18.47 -2.40 -13.97
N PRO A 205 19.80 -2.46 -13.75
CA PRO A 205 20.51 -2.38 -12.48
C PRO A 205 20.72 -0.95 -11.95
N PRO A 206 20.90 -0.78 -10.62
CA PRO A 206 21.12 0.53 -9.99
C PRO A 206 22.34 1.20 -10.61
N GLN A 207 22.11 2.35 -11.25
CA GLN A 207 23.19 3.10 -11.87
C GLN A 207 24.04 3.76 -10.79
N ARG A 208 25.34 3.46 -10.83
CA ARG A 208 26.36 4.13 -10.04
C ARG A 208 26.91 5.26 -10.92
N LEU A 209 26.55 6.49 -10.60
CA LEU A 209 26.84 7.65 -11.44
C LEU A 209 27.80 8.63 -10.75
N GLU A 210 28.63 9.29 -11.55
CA GLU A 210 29.46 10.41 -11.09
C GLU A 210 28.62 11.69 -10.98
N GLU A 211 29.07 12.66 -10.18
CA GLU A 211 28.33 13.92 -9.98
C GLU A 211 28.08 14.66 -11.31
N THR A 212 29.07 14.67 -12.22
CA THR A 212 29.02 15.41 -13.49
C THR A 212 27.94 14.84 -14.40
N ALA A 213 27.82 13.51 -14.44
CA ALA A 213 26.77 12.81 -15.17
C ALA A 213 25.38 13.08 -14.56
N ILE A 214 25.28 13.08 -13.22
CA ILE A 214 24.02 13.38 -12.50
C ILE A 214 23.55 14.80 -12.81
N PHE A 215 24.44 15.80 -12.70
CA PHE A 215 24.07 17.20 -12.93
C PHE A 215 23.71 17.47 -14.39
N SER A 216 24.40 16.82 -15.34
CA SER A 216 24.07 16.89 -16.76
C SER A 216 22.71 16.25 -17.06
N ALA A 217 22.45 15.04 -16.56
CA ALA A 217 21.18 14.34 -16.77
C ALA A 217 20.00 15.07 -16.10
N CYS A 218 20.20 15.60 -14.90
CA CYS A 218 19.19 16.37 -14.19
C CYS A 218 19.12 17.84 -14.63
N MET A 219 19.97 18.33 -15.54
CA MET A 219 19.99 19.76 -15.93
C MET A 219 20.01 20.71 -14.71
N VAL A 220 20.86 20.40 -13.72
CA VAL A 220 20.99 21.17 -12.48
C VAL A 220 22.35 21.89 -12.49
N PRO A 221 22.43 23.16 -12.08
CA PRO A 221 23.71 23.84 -11.91
C PRO A 221 24.64 23.06 -10.95
N PRO A 222 25.93 22.88 -11.27
CA PRO A 222 26.84 22.09 -10.44
C PRO A 222 27.07 22.64 -9.01
N THR A 223 26.81 23.92 -8.76
CA THR A 223 26.92 24.49 -7.41
C THR A 223 25.76 24.01 -6.53
N GLU A 224 24.53 24.24 -6.97
CA GLU A 224 23.30 23.83 -6.30
C GLU A 224 23.20 22.29 -6.19
N GLY A 225 23.54 21.58 -7.28
CA GLY A 225 23.51 20.13 -7.31
C GLY A 225 24.41 19.48 -6.26
N ARG A 226 25.61 20.04 -6.02
CA ARG A 226 26.54 19.55 -4.99
C ARG A 226 26.02 19.78 -3.58
N GLU A 227 25.43 20.94 -3.32
CA GLU A 227 24.86 21.24 -1.99
C GLU A 227 23.75 20.25 -1.64
N VAL A 228 22.81 20.03 -2.57
CA VAL A 228 21.71 19.07 -2.40
C VAL A 228 22.23 17.64 -2.29
N LEU A 229 23.15 17.22 -3.17
CA LEU A 229 23.71 15.86 -3.15
C LEU A 229 24.45 15.58 -1.84
N ASN A 230 25.25 16.53 -1.35
CA ASN A 230 25.96 16.41 -0.07
C ASN A 230 24.99 16.39 1.12
N GLU A 231 23.86 17.10 1.05
CA GLU A 231 22.82 16.99 2.07
C GLU A 231 22.14 15.61 2.05
N MET A 232 21.79 15.09 0.87
CA MET A 232 21.19 13.76 0.72
C MET A 232 22.14 12.65 1.22
N VAL A 233 23.45 12.80 1.02
CA VAL A 233 24.46 11.88 1.57
C VAL A 233 24.53 11.96 3.09
N ARG A 234 24.52 13.18 3.66
CA ARG A 234 24.55 13.38 5.13
C ARG A 234 23.35 12.76 5.82
N ARG A 235 22.16 12.80 5.20
CA ARG A 235 20.95 12.16 5.71
C ARG A 235 20.85 10.67 5.41
N GLY A 236 21.84 10.08 4.72
CA GLY A 236 21.87 8.65 4.42
C GLY A 236 20.88 8.20 3.34
N ILE A 237 20.37 9.13 2.52
CA ILE A 237 19.44 8.83 1.43
C ILE A 237 20.19 8.33 0.20
N VAL A 238 21.33 8.98 -0.09
CA VAL A 238 22.24 8.59 -1.17
C VAL A 238 23.51 8.05 -0.57
N ASN A 239 23.98 6.92 -1.08
CA ASN A 239 25.28 6.35 -0.74
C ASN A 239 26.29 6.72 -1.81
N TRP A 240 27.55 6.78 -1.42
CA TRP A 240 28.67 6.92 -2.34
C TRP A 240 29.63 5.75 -2.19
N GLN A 241 30.31 5.44 -3.30
CA GLN A 241 31.38 4.46 -3.36
C GLN A 241 32.60 5.09 -4.01
N GLU A 242 33.73 5.00 -3.34
CA GLU A 242 35.02 5.35 -3.91
C GLU A 242 35.55 4.16 -4.73
N ILE A 243 35.96 4.42 -5.97
CA ILE A 243 36.65 3.46 -6.82
C ILE A 243 38.03 4.02 -7.16
N PRO A 244 39.13 3.42 -6.64
CA PRO A 244 40.47 3.91 -6.92
C PRO A 244 40.86 3.65 -8.37
N ARG A 245 41.36 4.69 -9.07
CA ARG A 245 41.93 4.53 -10.42
C ARG A 245 43.32 3.92 -10.41
N ASN A 246 44.09 4.17 -9.35
CA ASN A 246 45.47 3.70 -9.20
C ASN A 246 45.73 3.28 -7.75
N SER A 247 46.51 2.22 -7.55
CA SER A 247 46.87 1.71 -6.22
C SER A 247 47.80 2.63 -5.44
N ALA A 248 48.56 3.49 -6.13
CA ALA A 248 49.59 4.33 -5.52
C ALA A 248 49.04 5.58 -4.81
N MET A 249 47.94 6.16 -5.30
CA MET A 249 47.28 7.32 -4.68
C MET A 249 45.75 7.18 -4.80
N PRO A 250 45.11 6.41 -3.91
CA PRO A 250 43.69 6.13 -3.99
C PRO A 250 42.88 7.44 -3.96
N ILE A 251 43.01 8.27 -2.92
CA ILE A 251 42.10 9.40 -2.69
C ILE A 251 42.11 10.48 -3.80
N VAL A 252 43.28 10.80 -4.38
CA VAL A 252 43.41 11.91 -5.35
C VAL A 252 42.96 11.51 -6.75
N THR A 253 43.02 10.22 -7.07
CA THR A 253 42.68 9.72 -8.41
C THR A 253 41.38 8.93 -8.44
N SER A 254 40.66 8.79 -7.32
CA SER A 254 39.44 7.99 -7.25
C SER A 254 38.25 8.61 -7.98
N PHE A 255 37.39 7.72 -8.50
CA PHE A 255 36.03 8.04 -8.90
C PHE A 255 35.08 7.95 -7.71
N TRP A 256 34.16 8.90 -7.61
CA TRP A 256 33.11 8.92 -6.60
C TRP A 256 31.79 8.62 -7.29
N LEU A 257 31.27 7.43 -7.03
CA LEU A 257 30.01 6.98 -7.61
C LEU A 257 28.89 7.06 -6.60
N TYR A 258 27.77 7.67 -6.98
CA TYR A 258 26.59 7.80 -6.14
C TYR A 258 25.52 6.79 -6.57
N TYR A 259 24.81 6.24 -5.59
CA TYR A 259 23.71 5.31 -5.82
C TYR A 259 22.72 5.34 -4.65
N VAL A 260 21.49 4.88 -4.92
CA VAL A 260 20.46 4.72 -3.89
C VAL A 260 20.32 3.24 -3.56
N ASP A 261 20.38 2.91 -2.27
CA ASP A 261 20.01 1.59 -1.76
C ASP A 261 18.67 1.71 -1.04
N HIS A 262 17.62 1.14 -1.63
CA HIS A 262 16.26 1.22 -1.10
C HIS A 262 16.13 0.62 0.30
N LYS A 263 16.85 -0.46 0.62
CA LYS A 263 16.76 -1.08 1.96
C LYS A 263 17.34 -0.18 3.03
N ARG A 264 18.51 0.40 2.72
CA ARG A 264 19.17 1.34 3.63
C ARG A 264 18.35 2.63 3.77
N LEU A 265 17.80 3.13 2.66
CA LEU A 265 16.90 4.28 2.65
C LEU A 265 15.69 4.06 3.54
N GLU A 266 14.96 2.95 3.37
CA GLU A 266 13.78 2.62 4.17
C GLU A 266 14.12 2.57 5.67
N SER A 267 15.26 1.98 6.03
CA SER A 267 15.72 1.94 7.42
C SER A 267 16.07 3.33 7.99
N ALA A 268 16.70 4.19 7.19
CA ALA A 268 17.06 5.55 7.60
C ALA A 268 15.80 6.41 7.78
N LEU A 269 14.87 6.34 6.81
CA LEU A 269 13.60 7.05 6.88
C LEU A 269 12.74 6.59 8.06
N LEU A 270 12.70 5.29 8.32
CA LEU A 270 11.98 4.74 9.47
C LEU A 270 12.55 5.27 10.79
N LEU A 271 13.88 5.33 10.92
CA LEU A 271 14.53 5.88 12.12
C LEU A 271 14.23 7.36 12.29
N ASP A 272 14.25 8.14 11.21
CA ASP A 272 13.91 9.57 11.24
C ASP A 272 12.44 9.79 11.64
N ILE A 273 11.50 8.99 11.11
CA ILE A 273 10.08 9.04 11.48
C ILE A 273 9.90 8.69 12.96
N LEU A 274 10.55 7.63 13.45
CA LEU A 274 10.49 7.23 14.85
C LEU A 274 11.07 8.31 15.78
N GLN A 275 12.18 8.93 15.40
CA GLN A 275 12.77 10.04 16.15
C GLN A 275 11.83 11.25 16.18
N ALA A 276 11.20 11.58 15.05
CA ALA A 276 10.21 12.66 14.97
C ALA A 276 9.00 12.39 15.87
N VAL A 277 8.47 11.16 15.86
CA VAL A 277 7.39 10.73 16.75
C VAL A 277 7.78 10.86 18.22
N LEU A 278 9.00 10.43 18.59
CA LEU A 278 9.51 10.55 19.95
C LEU A 278 9.60 12.02 20.38
N ASN A 279 10.18 12.87 19.53
CA ASN A 279 10.32 14.30 19.79
C ASN A 279 8.96 14.98 19.99
N LEU A 280 7.95 14.65 19.16
CA LEU A 280 6.59 15.14 19.31
C LEU A 280 5.96 14.68 20.63
N ARG A 281 6.15 13.40 21.03
CA ARG A 281 5.63 12.87 22.29
C ARG A 281 6.28 13.51 23.51
N ILE A 282 7.59 13.76 23.47
CA ILE A 282 8.29 14.47 24.53
C ILE A 282 7.73 15.90 24.65
N ARG A 283 7.61 16.61 23.52
CA ARG A 283 7.06 17.97 23.50
C ARG A 283 5.62 18.01 24.00
N PHE A 284 4.77 17.09 23.57
CA PHE A 284 3.39 16.97 24.03
C PHE A 284 3.30 16.81 25.56
N ARG A 285 4.14 15.95 26.16
CA ARG A 285 4.18 15.78 27.62
C ARG A 285 4.63 17.04 28.36
N VAL A 286 5.54 17.82 27.76
CA VAL A 286 6.00 19.09 28.33
C VAL A 286 4.89 20.13 28.29
N GLU A 287 4.18 20.26 27.16
CA GLU A 287 3.06 21.21 27.03
C GLU A 287 1.89 20.83 27.94
N LEU A 288 1.53 19.55 28.01
CA LEU A 288 0.48 19.06 28.91
C LEU A 288 0.77 19.42 30.37
N ARG A 289 2.02 19.25 30.82
CA ARG A 289 2.43 19.63 32.20
C ARG A 289 2.30 21.13 32.48
N LYS A 290 2.53 21.98 31.48
CA LYS A 290 2.31 23.43 31.62
C LYS A 290 0.81 23.76 31.72
N GLY A 291 -0.02 23.03 30.99
CA GLY A 291 -1.48 23.18 30.97
C GLY A 291 -2.16 22.77 32.29
N VAL A 292 -1.72 21.69 32.94
CA VAL A 292 -2.37 21.09 34.13
C VAL A 292 -2.64 22.10 35.27
N HIS A 293 -1.70 23.03 35.52
CA HIS A 293 -1.87 24.04 36.58
C HIS A 293 -2.95 25.08 36.24
N LEU A 294 -3.11 25.40 34.95
CA LEU A 294 -4.11 26.35 34.47
C LEU A 294 -5.48 25.68 34.35
N GLU A 295 -5.51 24.40 33.96
CA GLU A 295 -6.73 23.60 33.85
C GLU A 295 -7.38 23.33 35.21
N SER A 296 -6.58 23.04 36.25
CA SER A 296 -7.12 22.84 37.60
C SER A 296 -7.77 24.09 38.20
N ARG A 297 -7.47 25.28 37.67
CA ARG A 297 -7.98 26.57 38.13
C ARG A 297 -8.94 27.23 37.15
N GLN A 298 -9.53 26.47 36.22
CA GLN A 298 -10.26 26.98 35.05
C GLN A 298 -11.29 28.10 35.34
N ASP A 299 -11.99 28.00 36.46
CA ASP A 299 -13.04 28.95 36.85
C ASP A 299 -12.51 30.26 37.43
N SER A 300 -11.26 30.28 37.92
CA SER A 300 -10.62 31.43 38.59
C SER A 300 -9.57 32.15 37.74
N LEU A 301 -9.45 31.78 36.45
CA LEU A 301 -8.39 32.28 35.57
C LEU A 301 -8.57 33.76 35.20
N THR A 302 -7.46 34.48 35.21
CA THR A 302 -7.33 35.83 34.65
C THR A 302 -7.48 35.80 33.12
N LYS A 303 -7.91 36.90 32.49
CA LYS A 303 -8.02 37.01 31.01
C LYS A 303 -6.72 36.59 30.28
N ARG A 304 -5.55 36.95 30.81
CA ARG A 304 -4.24 36.55 30.24
C ARG A 304 -4.00 35.04 30.34
N GLU A 305 -4.34 34.44 31.47
CA GLU A 305 -4.18 33.00 31.70
C GLU A 305 -5.16 32.17 30.85
N LYS A 306 -6.37 32.70 30.60
CA LYS A 306 -7.32 32.10 29.65
C LYS A 306 -6.79 32.07 28.22
N VAL A 307 -6.10 33.13 27.78
CA VAL A 307 -5.45 33.17 26.46
C VAL A 307 -4.32 32.15 26.39
N ALA A 308 -3.47 32.07 27.42
CA ALA A 308 -2.40 31.08 27.49
C ALA A 308 -2.91 29.64 27.48
N LEU A 309 -4.00 29.35 28.19
CA LEU A 309 -4.66 28.04 28.20
C LEU A 309 -5.20 27.67 26.81
N ASN A 310 -5.86 28.60 26.12
CA ASN A 310 -6.37 28.36 24.78
C ASN A 310 -5.24 28.13 23.76
N GLU A 311 -4.12 28.83 23.90
CA GLU A 311 -2.95 28.60 23.06
C GLU A 311 -2.30 27.24 23.35
N GLY A 312 -2.22 26.84 24.62
CA GLY A 312 -1.77 25.51 25.01
C GLY A 312 -2.59 24.39 24.35
N ARG A 313 -3.93 24.49 24.39
CA ARG A 313 -4.83 23.54 23.73
C ARG A 313 -4.66 23.50 22.21
N ARG A 314 -4.43 24.65 21.57
CA ARG A 314 -4.14 24.70 20.12
C ARG A 314 -2.84 23.98 19.79
N VAL A 315 -1.81 24.18 20.61
CA VAL A 315 -0.52 23.49 20.43
C VAL A 315 -0.70 21.98 20.64
N GLU A 316 -1.45 21.56 21.65
CA GLU A 316 -1.78 20.15 21.89
C GLU A 316 -2.49 19.52 20.69
N ASP A 317 -3.55 20.16 20.18
CA ASP A 317 -4.28 19.74 18.98
C ASP A 317 -3.36 19.57 17.77
N VAL A 318 -2.45 20.52 17.54
CA VAL A 318 -1.50 20.48 16.42
C VAL A 318 -0.51 19.33 16.59
N LEU A 319 -0.02 19.11 17.82
CA LEU A 319 0.90 18.01 18.11
C LEU A 319 0.23 16.64 17.94
N GLU A 320 -1.02 16.49 18.37
CA GLU A 320 -1.78 15.25 18.19
C GLU A 320 -2.09 14.97 16.72
N ARG A 321 -2.54 15.98 15.96
CA ARG A 321 -2.75 15.84 14.51
C ARG A 321 -1.46 15.46 13.79
N SER A 322 -0.34 16.10 14.17
CA SER A 322 0.98 15.79 13.60
C SER A 322 1.41 14.36 13.91
N PHE A 323 1.14 13.87 15.12
CA PHE A 323 1.39 12.48 15.50
C PHE A 323 0.57 11.50 14.65
N LEU A 324 -0.73 11.78 14.43
CA LEU A 324 -1.59 10.92 13.62
C LEU A 324 -1.12 10.83 12.15
N VAL A 325 -0.65 11.94 11.58
CA VAL A 325 -0.09 11.95 10.22
C VAL A 325 1.18 11.09 10.15
N LEU A 326 2.08 11.20 11.13
CA LEU A 326 3.29 10.37 11.18
C LEU A 326 2.99 8.89 11.44
N ASP A 327 1.94 8.57 12.19
CA ASP A 327 1.53 7.17 12.45
C ASP A 327 1.07 6.48 11.15
N VAL A 328 0.39 7.21 10.25
CA VAL A 328 0.06 6.70 8.91
C VAL A 328 1.33 6.43 8.10
N ALA A 329 2.32 7.33 8.14
CA ALA A 329 3.60 7.11 7.46
C ALA A 329 4.35 5.90 8.05
N LEU A 330 4.38 5.77 9.37
CA LEU A 330 4.97 4.62 10.06
C LEU A 330 4.30 3.31 9.63
N LEU A 331 2.96 3.30 9.52
CA LEU A 331 2.21 2.14 9.08
C LEU A 331 2.67 1.67 7.70
N VAL A 332 2.94 2.58 6.76
CA VAL A 332 3.41 2.28 5.39
C VAL A 332 4.77 1.55 5.41
N TYR A 333 5.71 1.97 6.26
CA TYR A 333 7.08 1.39 6.29
C TYR A 333 7.23 0.14 7.18
N THR A 334 6.33 -0.13 8.13
CA THR A 334 6.53 -1.17 9.17
C THR A 334 5.95 -2.55 8.84
N SER A 335 5.27 -2.71 7.72
CA SER A 335 4.26 -3.75 7.54
C SER A 335 4.71 -5.05 6.86
N GLU A 336 5.98 -5.43 7.00
CA GLU A 336 6.50 -6.72 6.51
C GLU A 336 6.15 -7.93 7.41
#